data_AF-A0ABD1TA33-F1
#
_entry.id   AF-A0ABD1TA33-F1
#
_cell.length_a   1.000
_cell.length_b   1.000
_cell.length_c   1.000
_cell.angle_alpha   90.00
_cell.angle_beta   90.00
_cell.angle_gamma   90.00
#
_symmetry.space_group_name_H-M   'P 1'
#
loop_
_entity.id
_entity.type
_entity.pdbx_description
1 polymer ?
#
loop_
_entity_poly.entity_id
_entity_poly.type
_entity_poly.pdbx_seq_one_letter_code
_entity_poly.pdbx_strand_id
1 'polypeptide(L)'
;MIKGSPAPVGGLVTRGRRRHHRRWVAEKLGTNATSNELQFTQEIFSEDAKNYHAWSHRQWVLQALGGWEDELAYCDKLLQEDIFNNSAWNQEVVIIAFTVWKQSTKVVSEGYIKGLQVDSDDDIVEPLGN
;
A
#
# COMPACT_ATOMS: atom_id res chain seq x y z
N MET A 1 -21.51 14.59 54.67
CA MET A 1 -21.78 13.33 53.95
C MET A 1 -22.17 13.68 52.50
N ILE A 2 -21.20 13.89 51.62
CA ILE A 2 -21.39 13.83 50.16
C ILE A 2 -20.10 13.19 49.62
N LYS A 3 -20.18 11.92 49.20
CA LYS A 3 -19.04 11.19 48.65
C LYS A 3 -18.72 11.78 47.28
N GLY A 4 -17.50 12.27 47.09
CA GLY A 4 -16.98 12.61 45.78
C GLY A 4 -16.84 11.34 44.95
N SER A 5 -17.54 11.27 43.82
CA SER A 5 -17.27 10.26 42.79
C SER A 5 -16.04 10.70 42.00
N PRO A 6 -14.96 9.89 41.95
CA PRO A 6 -13.82 10.18 41.10
C PRO A 6 -14.21 9.87 39.65
N ALA A 7 -13.96 10.82 38.75
CA ALA A 7 -14.04 10.61 37.31
C ALA A 7 -13.05 9.50 36.90
N PRO A 8 -13.39 8.61 35.96
CA PRO A 8 -12.50 7.54 35.53
C PRO A 8 -11.32 8.13 34.75
N VAL A 9 -10.17 8.19 35.42
CA VAL A 9 -8.86 8.39 34.81
C VAL A 9 -8.46 7.07 34.17
N GLY A 10 -8.69 6.89 32.87
CA GLY A 10 -8.17 5.73 32.16
C GLY A 10 -8.87 5.44 30.84
N GLY A 11 -8.23 5.78 29.73
CA GLY A 11 -8.75 5.37 28.42
C GLY A 11 -7.99 5.76 27.16
N LEU A 12 -6.87 6.50 27.25
CA LEU A 12 -6.21 7.05 26.05
C LEU A 12 -4.90 6.37 25.65
N VAL A 13 -4.62 5.12 26.07
CA VAL A 13 -3.33 4.45 25.76
C VAL A 13 -3.45 3.03 25.15
N THR A 14 -4.64 2.56 24.76
CA THR A 14 -4.81 1.17 24.27
C THR A 14 -5.09 1.02 22.76
N ARG A 15 -5.20 2.11 22.00
CA ARG A 15 -5.44 2.04 20.55
C ARG A 15 -4.17 1.78 19.71
N GLY A 16 -3.00 2.24 20.17
CA GLY A 16 -1.73 2.08 19.46
C GLY A 16 -1.19 0.65 19.48
N ARG A 17 -1.23 -0.02 20.64
CA ARG A 17 -0.59 -1.34 20.85
C ARG A 17 -1.22 -2.45 20.01
N ARG A 18 -2.55 -2.41 19.81
CA ARG A 18 -3.27 -3.46 19.07
C ARG A 18 -2.87 -3.54 17.60
N ARG A 19 -2.72 -2.39 16.92
CA ARG A 19 -2.31 -2.33 15.50
C ARG A 19 -0.86 -2.77 15.31
N HIS A 20 0.03 -2.35 16.21
CA HIS A 20 1.43 -2.78 16.18
C HIS A 20 1.58 -4.28 16.42
N HIS A 21 0.83 -4.83 17.37
CA HIS A 21 0.85 -6.28 17.63
C HIS A 21 0.34 -7.08 16.41
N ARG A 22 -0.75 -6.63 15.76
CA ARG A 22 -1.27 -7.28 14.55
C ARG A 22 -0.24 -7.30 13.42
N ARG A 23 0.43 -6.16 13.18
CA ARG A 23 1.51 -6.07 12.18
C ARG A 23 2.66 -7.03 12.50
N TRP A 24 3.10 -7.07 13.75
CA TRP A 24 4.16 -7.97 14.18
C TRP A 24 3.81 -9.45 13.96
N VAL A 25 2.58 -9.87 14.27
CA VAL A 25 2.12 -11.24 14.00
C VAL A 25 2.09 -11.51 12.49
N ALA A 26 1.57 -10.59 11.69
CA ALA A 26 1.49 -10.74 10.24
C ALA A 26 2.89 -10.83 9.59
N GLU A 27 3.87 -10.07 10.08
CA GLU A 27 5.27 -10.19 9.65
C GLU A 27 5.85 -11.60 9.89
N LYS A 28 5.48 -12.23 11.02
CA LYS A 28 5.94 -13.60 11.33
C LYS A 28 5.27 -14.67 10.46
N LEU A 29 4.05 -14.41 10.01
CA LEU A 29 3.28 -15.31 9.15
C LEU A 29 3.63 -15.15 7.66
N GLY A 30 4.20 -14.00 7.26
CA GLY A 30 4.65 -13.73 5.90
C GLY A 30 3.51 -13.66 4.88
N THR A 31 3.76 -14.13 3.67
CA THR A 31 2.80 -14.08 2.54
C THR A 31 1.49 -14.82 2.80
N ASN A 32 1.49 -15.78 3.74
CA ASN A 32 0.27 -16.50 4.14
C ASN A 32 -0.74 -15.59 4.86
N ALA A 33 -0.29 -14.49 5.45
CA ALA A 33 -1.17 -13.53 6.13
C ALA A 33 -1.72 -12.44 5.20
N THR A 34 -1.14 -12.25 4.01
CA THR A 34 -1.52 -11.17 3.08
C THR A 34 -3.01 -11.19 2.77
N SER A 35 -3.56 -12.33 2.34
CA SER A 35 -4.98 -12.45 1.98
C SER A 35 -5.91 -12.16 3.16
N ASN A 36 -5.56 -12.63 4.35
CA ASN A 36 -6.36 -12.40 5.56
C ASN A 36 -6.35 -10.93 5.99
N GLU A 37 -5.20 -10.26 5.88
CA GLU A 37 -5.08 -8.85 6.22
C GLU A 37 -5.77 -7.94 5.19
N LEU A 38 -5.69 -8.30 3.90
CA LEU A 38 -6.43 -7.60 2.86
C LEU A 38 -7.95 -7.78 3.04
N GLN A 39 -8.43 -9.00 3.33
CA GLN A 39 -9.83 -9.26 3.64
C GLN A 39 -10.30 -8.45 4.86
N PHE A 40 -9.50 -8.40 5.92
CA PHE A 40 -9.82 -7.59 7.10
C PHE A 40 -9.99 -6.10 6.75
N THR A 41 -9.17 -5.54 5.86
CA THR A 41 -9.37 -4.15 5.42
C THR A 41 -10.62 -3.98 4.56
N GLN A 42 -11.02 -5.00 3.78
CA GLN A 42 -12.25 -4.97 3.01
C GLN A 42 -13.50 -4.93 3.91
N GLU A 43 -13.48 -5.69 5.01
CA GLU A 43 -14.55 -5.65 6.01
C GLU A 43 -14.69 -4.23 6.60
N ILE A 44 -13.57 -3.59 6.97
CA ILE A 44 -13.61 -2.20 7.46
C ILE A 44 -14.13 -1.24 6.38
N PHE A 45 -13.72 -1.41 5.12
CA PHE A 45 -14.18 -0.55 4.04
C PHE A 45 -15.67 -0.72 3.72
N SER A 46 -16.25 -1.88 4.00
CA SER A 46 -17.70 -2.07 3.89
C SER A 46 -18.50 -1.24 4.89
N GLU A 47 -17.89 -0.88 6.03
CA GLU A 47 -18.47 0.03 7.03
C GLU A 47 -18.10 1.49 6.75
N ASP A 48 -16.82 1.76 6.46
CA ASP A 48 -16.25 3.08 6.19
C ASP A 48 -15.13 3.00 5.15
N ALA A 49 -15.51 3.17 3.88
CA ALA A 49 -14.59 3.14 2.75
C ALA A 49 -13.54 4.28 2.76
N LYS A 50 -13.71 5.30 3.62
CA LYS A 50 -12.81 6.46 3.74
C LYS A 50 -11.95 6.38 5.00
N ASN A 51 -11.94 5.22 5.68
CA ASN A 51 -11.21 5.04 6.91
C ASN A 51 -9.68 5.15 6.71
N TYR A 52 -9.11 6.27 7.14
CA TYR A 52 -7.68 6.56 7.02
C TYR A 52 -6.78 5.47 7.62
N HIS A 53 -7.21 4.88 8.74
CA HIS A 53 -6.41 3.87 9.43
C HIS A 53 -6.41 2.52 8.71
N ALA A 54 -7.52 2.15 8.08
CA ALA A 54 -7.62 0.95 7.25
C ALA A 54 -6.78 1.10 5.98
N TRP A 55 -6.82 2.26 5.32
CA TRP A 55 -5.96 2.56 4.18
C TRP A 55 -4.47 2.52 4.53
N SER A 56 -4.07 3.14 5.65
CA SER A 56 -2.68 3.07 6.13
C SER A 56 -2.24 1.63 6.48
N HIS A 57 -3.15 0.79 6.98
CA HIS A 57 -2.86 -0.62 7.23
C HIS A 57 -2.72 -1.41 5.93
N ARG A 58 -3.62 -1.20 4.97
CA ARG A 58 -3.58 -1.84 3.65
C ARG A 58 -2.29 -1.53 2.90
N GLN A 59 -1.85 -0.27 2.91
CA GLN A 59 -0.56 0.12 2.31
C GLN A 59 0.63 -0.60 2.96
N TRP A 60 0.63 -0.71 4.29
CA TRP A 60 1.67 -1.46 5.00
C TRP A 60 1.65 -2.95 4.62
N VAL A 61 0.48 -3.58 4.51
CA VAL A 61 0.34 -4.99 4.09
C VAL A 61 0.94 -5.20 2.71
N LEU A 62 0.60 -4.34 1.74
CA LEU A 62 1.11 -4.43 0.38
C LEU A 62 2.63 -4.24 0.31
N GLN A 63 3.18 -3.29 1.08
CA GLN A 63 4.62 -3.03 1.14
C GLN A 63 5.41 -4.15 1.82
N ALA A 64 4.90 -4.68 2.94
CA ALA A 64 5.62 -5.66 3.77
C ALA A 64 5.43 -7.09 3.29
N LEU A 65 4.23 -7.45 2.83
CA LEU A 65 3.83 -8.82 2.52
C LEU A 65 3.54 -9.06 1.03
N GLY A 66 3.43 -8.00 0.22
CA GLY A 66 3.11 -8.09 -1.22
C GLY A 66 1.61 -8.15 -1.52
N GLY A 67 1.25 -8.68 -2.70
CA GLY A 67 -0.14 -8.76 -3.16
C GLY A 67 -0.63 -7.56 -3.98
N TRP A 68 0.28 -6.91 -4.71
CA TRP A 68 -0.03 -5.73 -5.53
C TRP A 68 -0.89 -6.02 -6.78
N GLU A 69 -0.92 -7.28 -7.24
CA GLU A 69 -1.52 -7.67 -8.51
C GLU A 69 -3.05 -7.44 -8.53
N ASP A 70 -3.72 -7.72 -7.41
CA ASP A 70 -5.18 -7.59 -7.30
C ASP A 70 -5.63 -6.23 -6.76
N GLU A 71 -4.70 -5.37 -6.34
CA GLU A 71 -5.03 -4.12 -5.66
C GLU A 71 -5.71 -3.12 -6.62
N LEU A 72 -5.24 -3.04 -7.87
CA LEU A 72 -5.82 -2.11 -8.85
C LEU A 72 -7.28 -2.46 -9.15
N ALA A 73 -7.57 -3.75 -9.37
CA ALA A 73 -8.94 -4.24 -9.57
C ALA A 73 -9.83 -3.97 -8.34
N TYR A 74 -9.26 -3.97 -7.13
CA TYR A 74 -9.99 -3.62 -5.92
C TYR A 74 -10.31 -2.12 -5.83
N CYS A 75 -9.37 -1.24 -6.21
CA CYS A 75 -9.61 0.19 -6.31
C CYS A 75 -10.71 0.51 -7.34
N ASP A 76 -10.65 -0.11 -8.52
CA ASP A 76 -11.67 0.02 -9.56
C ASP A 76 -13.07 -0.30 -9.01
N LYS A 77 -13.20 -1.39 -8.24
CA LYS A 77 -14.47 -1.76 -7.61
C LYS A 77 -14.96 -0.68 -6.64
N LEU A 78 -14.08 -0.14 -5.79
CA LEU A 78 -14.45 0.91 -4.85
C LEU A 78 -14.85 2.21 -5.55
N LEU A 79 -14.22 2.53 -6.69
CA LEU A 79 -14.56 3.69 -7.51
C LEU A 79 -15.89 3.51 -8.27
N GLN A 80 -16.22 2.28 -8.68
CA GLN A 80 -17.54 1.96 -9.24
C GLN A 80 -18.66 2.16 -8.20
N GLU A 81 -18.38 1.89 -6.92
CA GLU A 81 -19.32 2.10 -5.81
C GLU A 81 -19.39 3.59 -5.38
N ASP A 82 -18.26 4.29 -5.27
CA ASP A 82 -18.18 5.72 -4.97
C ASP A 82 -17.05 6.40 -5.76
N ILE A 83 -17.41 7.05 -6.88
CA ILE A 83 -16.47 7.81 -7.72
C ILE A 83 -15.80 8.99 -6.98
N PHE A 84 -16.39 9.45 -5.86
CA PHE A 84 -15.85 10.54 -5.04
C PHE A 84 -14.98 10.03 -3.87
N ASN A 85 -14.62 8.75 -3.87
CA ASN A 85 -13.71 8.19 -2.89
C ASN A 85 -12.26 8.63 -3.16
N ASN A 86 -11.87 9.76 -2.57
CA ASN A 86 -10.51 10.29 -2.68
C ASN A 86 -9.43 9.32 -2.17
N SER A 87 -9.76 8.44 -1.21
CA SER A 87 -8.80 7.46 -0.70
C SER A 87 -8.50 6.36 -1.72
N ALA A 88 -9.51 5.91 -2.48
CA ALA A 88 -9.34 4.96 -3.57
C ALA A 88 -8.51 5.56 -4.72
N TRP A 89 -8.85 6.78 -5.15
CA TRP A 89 -8.04 7.51 -6.15
C TRP A 89 -6.59 7.71 -5.72
N ASN A 90 -6.35 8.09 -4.46
CA ASN A 90 -5.00 8.23 -3.94
C ASN A 90 -4.26 6.88 -3.95
N GLN A 91 -4.94 5.78 -3.64
CA GLN A 91 -4.35 4.46 -3.68
C GLN A 91 -3.94 4.07 -5.11
N GLU A 92 -4.77 4.35 -6.13
CA GLU A 92 -4.41 4.10 -7.53
C GLU A 92 -3.13 4.81 -7.95
N VAL A 93 -3.01 6.11 -7.62
CA VAL A 93 -1.80 6.89 -7.92
C VAL A 93 -0.57 6.26 -7.26
N VAL A 94 -0.70 5.77 -6.03
CA VAL A 94 0.39 5.06 -5.33
C VAL A 94 0.77 3.76 -6.04
N ILE A 95 -0.20 2.95 -6.49
CA ILE A 95 0.05 1.69 -7.21
C ILE A 95 0.74 1.96 -8.55
N ILE A 96 0.24 2.94 -9.30
CA ILE A 96 0.80 3.32 -10.60
C ILE A 96 2.24 3.82 -10.42
N ALA A 97 2.47 4.72 -9.46
CA ALA A 97 3.81 5.23 -9.17
C ALA A 97 4.78 4.10 -8.78
N PHE A 98 4.33 3.16 -7.94
CA PHE A 98 5.14 2.00 -7.54
C PHE A 98 5.45 1.07 -8.71
N THR A 99 4.47 0.83 -9.58
CA THR A 99 4.61 -0.02 -10.77
C THR A 99 5.58 0.59 -11.78
N VAL A 100 5.43 1.89 -12.07
CA VAL A 100 6.32 2.64 -12.97
C VAL A 100 7.74 2.68 -12.42
N TRP A 101 7.90 2.96 -11.12
CA TRP A 101 9.21 2.97 -10.47
C TRP A 101 9.89 1.59 -10.54
N LYS A 102 9.16 0.52 -10.26
CA LYS A 102 9.67 -0.86 -10.41
C LYS A 102 10.14 -1.17 -11.84
N GLN A 103 9.38 -0.75 -12.86
CA GLN A 103 9.77 -0.97 -14.25
C GLN A 103 11.05 -0.19 -14.61
N SER A 104 11.14 1.08 -14.20
CA SER A 104 12.32 1.91 -14.43
C SER A 104 13.60 1.28 -13.84
N THR A 105 13.55 0.85 -12.58
CA THR A 105 14.71 0.20 -11.93
C THR A 105 15.12 -1.11 -12.60
N LYS A 106 14.15 -1.89 -13.09
CA LYS A 106 14.40 -3.12 -13.84
C LYS A 106 15.15 -2.84 -15.14
N VAL A 107 14.68 -1.87 -15.93
CA VAL A 107 15.31 -1.47 -17.19
C VAL A 107 16.76 -0.99 -16.98
N VAL A 108 17.02 -0.19 -15.95
CA VAL A 108 18.38 0.27 -15.61
C VAL A 108 19.28 -0.91 -15.25
N SER A 109 18.80 -1.83 -14.41
CA SER A 109 19.59 -3.01 -14.00
C SER A 109 19.89 -3.94 -15.18
N GLU A 110 18.93 -4.17 -16.08
CA GLU A 110 19.10 -5.01 -17.25
C GLU A 110 19.98 -4.34 -18.32
N GLY A 111 19.88 -3.01 -18.48
CA GLY A 111 20.75 -2.23 -19.36
C GLY A 111 22.21 -2.26 -18.92
N TYR A 112 22.45 -2.14 -17.60
CA TYR A 112 23.78 -2.26 -17.02
C TYR A 112 24.38 -3.66 -17.21
N ILE A 113 23.59 -4.72 -16.97
CA ILE A 113 24.03 -6.11 -17.18
C ILE A 113 24.30 -6.41 -18.66
N LYS A 114 23.56 -5.80 -19.59
CA LYS A 114 23.74 -5.95 -21.03
C LYS A 114 24.84 -5.06 -21.61
N GLY A 115 25.51 -4.24 -20.80
CA GLY A 115 26.59 -3.36 -21.25
C GLY A 115 26.13 -2.24 -22.18
N LEU A 116 24.85 -1.85 -22.14
CA LEU A 116 24.40 -0.64 -22.84
C LEU A 116 24.87 0.59 -22.05
N GLN A 117 25.87 1.28 -22.58
CA GLN A 117 26.19 2.65 -22.17
C GLN A 117 25.02 3.53 -22.63
N VAL A 118 24.22 4.04 -21.70
CA VAL A 118 23.26 5.11 -22.01
C VAL A 118 24.08 6.40 -21.93
N ASP A 119 24.52 6.88 -23.10
CA ASP A 119 25.15 8.18 -23.21
C ASP A 119 24.10 9.27 -22.88
N SER A 120 24.58 10.36 -22.27
CA SER A 120 23.78 11.41 -21.64
C SER A 120 22.94 12.28 -22.58
N ASP A 121 22.87 11.93 -23.87
CA ASP A 121 22.12 12.64 -24.89
C ASP A 121 21.14 11.65 -25.54
N ASP A 122 19.83 11.86 -25.31
CA ASP A 122 18.67 11.06 -25.75
C ASP A 122 18.50 10.98 -27.30
N ASP A 123 19.55 10.70 -28.07
CA ASP A 123 19.48 10.55 -29.53
C ASP A 123 19.71 9.09 -29.98
N ILE A 124 18.70 8.52 -30.63
CA ILE A 124 18.79 7.22 -31.32
C ILE A 124 19.67 7.39 -32.56
N VAL A 125 20.91 6.93 -32.50
CA VAL A 125 21.78 6.86 -33.68
C VAL A 125 21.58 5.51 -34.36
N GLU A 126 20.95 5.51 -35.55
CA GLU A 126 20.89 4.31 -36.40
C GLU A 126 22.30 3.86 -36.82
N PRO A 127 22.59 2.55 -36.86
CA PRO A 127 23.88 2.08 -37.31
C PRO A 127 24.02 2.29 -38.82
N LEU A 128 25.04 3.05 -39.23
CA LEU A 128 25.43 3.16 -40.64
C LEU A 128 25.77 1.76 -41.16
N GLY A 129 24.98 1.30 -42.12
CA GLY A 129 25.20 0.05 -42.82
C GLY A 129 26.53 0.04 -43.57
N ASN A 130 27.21 -1.10 -43.52
CA ASN A 130 28.24 -1.48 -44.48
C ASN A 130 27.61 -2.26 -45.64
#